data_AF-A0A972W0R3-F1
#
_entry.id   AF-A0A972W0R3-F1
#
_cell.length_a   1.000
_cell.length_b   1.000
_cell.length_c   1.000
_cell.angle_alpha   90.00
_cell.angle_beta   90.00
_cell.angle_gamma   90.00
#
_symmetry.space_group_name_H-M   'P 1'
#
loop_
_entity.id
_entity.type
_entity.pdbx_description
1 polymer ?
#
loop_
_entity_poly.entity_id
_entity_poly.type
_entity_poly.pdbx_seq_one_letter_code
_entity_poly.pdbx_strand_id
1 'polypeptide(L)'
;MKNIFKTFLAGLVLMGFVSSCEESTLPIDSLYDNVDTSGAFIRTIIAPSSGPHNISGGNFPNTIDATIEVQEGNGSGTPTFTEVRVYLSTFNDQDQIFPTVDNNGNELGEELLATLPASEFTPSEVNGLPSNSFSIPTQTVIDNYPTGVFTIPTFIYIRLELQLADGRVFTDTNVGPTVATGNYFDSPFFYNIIFLNF
;
A
#
# COMPACT_ATOMS: atom_id res chain seq x y z
N MET A 1 11.69 33.08 70.51
CA MET A 1 10.67 32.50 69.60
C MET A 1 10.94 32.96 68.16
N LYS A 2 11.77 32.24 67.40
CA LYS A 2 12.00 32.52 65.96
C LYS A 2 12.35 31.28 65.12
N ASN A 3 12.44 30.10 65.73
CA ASN A 3 12.95 28.89 65.05
C ASN A 3 11.91 27.76 64.92
N ILE A 4 10.68 27.94 65.40
CA ILE A 4 9.59 26.94 65.27
C ILE A 4 8.87 27.05 63.91
N PHE A 5 8.94 28.21 63.26
CA PHE A 5 8.26 28.41 61.97
C PHE A 5 9.02 27.80 60.77
N LYS A 6 10.32 27.51 60.93
CA LYS A 6 11.12 26.90 59.85
C LYS A 6 11.04 25.38 59.81
N THR A 7 10.72 24.72 60.93
CA THR A 7 10.59 23.26 61.01
C THR A 7 9.21 22.73 60.58
N PHE A 8 8.18 23.58 60.53
CA PHE A 8 6.86 23.17 60.02
C PHE A 8 6.81 23.11 58.49
N LEU A 9 7.60 23.94 57.79
CA LEU A 9 7.67 23.96 56.33
C LEU A 9 8.50 22.80 55.75
N ALA A 10 9.41 22.21 56.53
CA ALA A 10 10.22 21.07 56.12
C ALA A 10 9.51 19.71 56.28
N GLY A 11 8.44 19.64 57.06
CA GLY A 11 7.65 18.40 57.24
C GLY A 11 6.56 18.19 56.17
N LEU A 12 6.13 19.25 55.49
CA LEU A 12 5.06 19.17 54.47
C LEU A 12 5.59 18.77 53.08
N VAL A 13 6.91 18.86 52.85
CA VAL A 13 7.54 18.57 51.54
C VAL A 13 7.80 17.07 51.33
N LEU A 14 7.72 16.24 52.37
CA LEU A 14 7.98 14.79 52.29
C LEU A 14 6.72 13.93 52.09
N MET A 15 5.52 14.52 52.03
CA MET A 15 4.26 13.80 51.78
C MET A 15 3.65 14.08 50.39
N GLY A 16 4.36 14.76 49.49
CA GLY A 16 3.89 15.08 48.14
C GLY A 16 4.15 14.02 47.05
N PHE A 17 4.78 12.88 47.39
CA PHE A 17 5.24 11.89 46.39
C PHE A 17 4.30 10.71 46.15
N VAL A 18 3.00 10.84 46.41
CA VAL A 18 2.02 9.79 46.04
C VAL A 18 0.76 10.32 45.35
N SER A 19 0.74 11.56 44.86
CA SER A 19 -0.25 11.88 43.82
C SER A 19 0.22 11.19 42.55
N SER A 20 -0.35 10.01 42.32
CA SER A 20 -0.66 9.46 41.02
C SER A 20 -0.33 10.46 39.91
N CYS A 21 0.73 10.21 39.14
CA CYS A 21 0.58 10.40 37.71
C CYS A 21 -0.62 9.51 37.34
N GLU A 22 -1.84 10.03 37.48
CA GLU A 22 -2.80 9.73 36.45
C GLU A 22 -2.06 10.20 35.19
N GLU A 23 -1.57 9.23 34.41
CA GLU A 23 -1.22 9.51 33.03
C GLU A 23 -2.41 10.29 32.51
N SER A 24 -2.23 11.60 32.33
CA SER A 24 -3.22 12.36 31.61
C SER A 24 -3.22 11.69 30.26
N THR A 25 -4.23 10.88 29.98
CA THR A 25 -4.48 10.41 28.62
C THR A 25 -4.63 11.68 27.84
N LEU A 26 -3.59 12.05 27.10
CA LEU A 26 -3.70 13.17 26.20
C LEU A 26 -4.89 12.80 25.29
N PRO A 27 -5.72 13.75 24.85
CA PRO A 27 -6.75 13.46 23.86
C PRO A 27 -6.17 12.75 22.62
N ILE A 28 -4.85 12.90 22.39
CA ILE A 28 -4.09 12.17 21.37
C ILE A 28 -3.87 10.68 21.71
N ASP A 29 -3.67 10.30 22.96
CA ASP A 29 -3.57 8.89 23.38
C ASP A 29 -4.94 8.19 23.23
N SER A 30 -6.04 8.90 23.55
CA SER A 30 -7.40 8.39 23.26
C SER A 30 -7.74 8.34 21.77
N LEU A 31 -7.02 9.09 20.93
CA LEU A 31 -7.09 9.00 19.48
C LEU A 31 -6.33 7.76 18.98
N TYR A 32 -5.24 7.35 19.63
CA TYR A 32 -4.47 6.13 19.33
C TYR A 32 -5.18 4.85 19.81
N ASP A 33 -5.80 4.88 20.99
CA ASP A 33 -6.54 3.73 21.56
C ASP A 33 -7.86 3.42 20.84
N ASN A 34 -8.40 4.39 20.09
CA ASN A 34 -9.58 4.21 19.23
C ASN A 34 -9.24 4.23 17.73
N VAL A 35 -7.96 4.11 17.34
CA VAL A 35 -7.63 3.90 15.93
C VAL A 35 -8.20 2.54 15.55
N ASP A 36 -9.07 2.56 14.55
CA ASP A 36 -9.55 1.35 13.92
C ASP A 36 -8.35 0.53 13.40
N THR A 37 -7.96 -0.48 14.16
CA THR A 37 -6.90 -1.44 13.80
C THR A 37 -7.42 -2.53 12.88
N SER A 38 -8.68 -2.47 12.43
CA SER A 38 -9.23 -3.46 11.50
C SER A 38 -8.87 -3.17 10.04
N GLY A 39 -8.25 -2.02 9.74
CA GLY A 39 -7.85 -1.65 8.37
C GLY A 39 -6.75 -2.57 7.82
N ALA A 40 -6.64 -2.64 6.50
CA ALA A 40 -5.57 -3.37 5.84
C ALA A 40 -5.05 -2.61 4.63
N PHE A 41 -3.77 -2.76 4.31
CA PHE A 41 -3.16 -2.12 3.15
C PHE A 41 -1.98 -2.92 2.59
N ILE A 42 -1.62 -2.61 1.34
CA ILE A 42 -0.47 -3.18 0.65
C ILE A 42 0.67 -2.17 0.64
N ARG A 43 1.81 -2.54 1.20
CA ARG A 43 3.07 -1.79 1.11
C ARG A 43 3.86 -2.26 -0.10
N THR A 44 4.51 -1.32 -0.78
CA THR A 44 5.54 -1.64 -1.76
C THR A 44 6.89 -1.69 -1.04
N ILE A 45 7.56 -2.84 -1.10
CA ILE A 45 8.94 -3.02 -0.61
C ILE A 45 9.94 -2.73 -1.72
N ILE A 46 9.63 -3.21 -2.93
CA ILE A 46 10.39 -2.93 -4.15
C ILE A 46 9.39 -2.52 -5.21
N ALA A 47 9.51 -1.28 -5.70
CA ALA A 47 8.67 -0.77 -6.77
C ALA A 47 9.21 -1.19 -8.14
N PRO A 48 8.35 -1.29 -9.16
CA PRO A 48 8.81 -1.37 -10.55
C PRO A 48 9.75 -0.22 -10.90
N SER A 49 10.61 -0.45 -11.89
CA SER A 49 11.54 0.60 -12.32
C SER A 49 10.76 1.85 -12.77
N SER A 50 11.26 3.04 -12.45
CA SER A 50 10.56 4.31 -12.79
C SER A 50 10.69 4.73 -14.25
N GLY A 51 11.49 4.00 -15.04
CA GLY A 51 11.73 4.27 -16.45
C GLY A 51 10.73 3.58 -17.38
N PRO A 52 10.85 3.83 -18.70
CA PRO A 52 10.05 3.13 -19.70
C PRO A 52 10.36 1.62 -19.70
N HIS A 53 9.33 0.84 -20.01
CA HIS A 53 9.41 -0.59 -20.24
C HIS A 53 9.04 -0.90 -21.69
N ASN A 54 9.58 -1.99 -22.23
CA ASN A 54 9.28 -2.40 -23.59
C ASN A 54 9.24 -3.93 -23.75
N ILE A 55 8.68 -4.41 -24.86
CA ILE A 55 8.55 -5.86 -25.08
C ILE A 55 9.88 -6.52 -25.44
N SER A 56 10.76 -5.81 -26.15
CA SER A 56 12.01 -6.37 -26.68
C SER A 56 13.13 -6.47 -25.64
N GLY A 57 13.04 -5.73 -24.53
CA GLY A 57 14.12 -5.59 -23.55
C GLY A 57 15.31 -4.75 -24.07
N GLY A 58 16.45 -4.90 -23.40
CA GLY A 58 17.71 -4.23 -23.76
C GLY A 58 17.94 -2.94 -22.97
N ASN A 59 17.72 -1.79 -23.61
CA ASN A 59 17.86 -0.48 -22.95
C ASN A 59 16.74 -0.19 -21.95
N PHE A 60 15.63 -0.92 -22.04
CA PHE A 60 14.48 -0.85 -21.16
C PHE A 60 14.18 -2.24 -20.60
N PRO A 61 13.64 -2.36 -19.37
CA PRO A 61 13.20 -3.64 -18.84
C PRO A 61 12.00 -4.16 -19.62
N ASN A 62 11.92 -5.48 -19.76
CA ASN A 62 10.79 -6.17 -20.36
C ASN A 62 9.89 -6.88 -19.35
N THR A 63 10.09 -6.61 -18.06
CA THR A 63 9.30 -7.13 -16.95
C THR A 63 8.88 -5.98 -16.03
N ILE A 64 7.67 -6.06 -15.50
CA ILE A 64 7.18 -5.23 -14.41
C ILE A 64 7.35 -6.05 -13.13
N ASP A 65 8.36 -5.72 -12.34
CA ASP A 65 8.73 -6.44 -11.14
C ASP A 65 8.40 -5.62 -9.91
N ALA A 66 7.70 -6.23 -8.94
CA ALA A 66 7.45 -5.59 -7.65
C ALA A 66 7.48 -6.60 -6.51
N THR A 67 7.85 -6.12 -5.33
CA THR A 67 7.69 -6.84 -4.06
C THR A 67 6.71 -6.08 -3.20
N ILE A 68 5.65 -6.77 -2.79
CA ILE A 68 4.60 -6.23 -1.95
C ILE A 68 4.56 -6.91 -0.60
N GLU A 69 4.05 -6.19 0.40
CA GLU A 69 3.86 -6.67 1.76
C GLU A 69 2.46 -6.27 2.25
N VAL A 70 1.73 -7.21 2.84
CA VAL A 70 0.40 -6.97 3.39
C VAL A 70 0.51 -6.61 4.86
N GLN A 71 -0.12 -5.51 5.26
CA GLN A 71 -0.30 -5.17 6.67
C GLN A 71 -1.78 -5.06 7.02
N GLU A 72 -2.20 -5.86 8.00
CA GLU A 72 -3.48 -5.72 8.70
C GLU A 72 -3.26 -5.03 10.05
N GLY A 73 -4.06 -4.01 10.34
CA GLY A 73 -3.96 -3.18 11.52
C GLY A 73 -2.57 -2.60 11.74
N ASN A 74 -2.03 -2.81 12.93
CA ASN A 74 -0.68 -2.39 13.31
C ASN A 74 0.42 -3.41 12.90
N GLY A 75 0.07 -4.50 12.20
CA GLY A 75 1.02 -5.54 11.79
C GLY A 75 1.43 -6.54 12.88
N SER A 76 0.86 -6.46 14.09
CA SER A 76 1.20 -7.37 15.19
C SER A 76 0.34 -8.65 15.24
N GLY A 77 -0.77 -8.69 14.49
CA GLY A 77 -1.73 -9.79 14.47
C GLY A 77 -1.36 -10.89 13.47
N THR A 78 -1.99 -12.06 13.61
CA THR A 78 -1.98 -13.06 12.54
C THR A 78 -2.79 -12.53 11.36
N PRO A 79 -2.22 -12.48 10.14
CA PRO A 79 -2.93 -12.02 8.96
C PRO A 79 -4.15 -12.89 8.66
N THR A 80 -5.24 -12.27 8.23
CA THR A 80 -6.50 -12.89 7.86
C THR A 80 -6.87 -12.72 6.38
N PHE A 81 -6.03 -12.03 5.61
CA PHE A 81 -6.23 -11.91 4.17
C PHE A 81 -6.25 -13.26 3.45
N THR A 82 -7.05 -13.36 2.40
CA THR A 82 -7.19 -14.57 1.60
C THR A 82 -6.35 -14.51 0.35
N GLU A 83 -6.29 -13.34 -0.30
CA GLU A 83 -5.58 -13.17 -1.56
C GLU A 83 -5.32 -11.69 -1.88
N VAL A 84 -4.32 -11.47 -2.74
CA VAL A 84 -4.13 -10.22 -3.48
C VAL A 84 -4.36 -10.48 -4.95
N ARG A 85 -5.26 -9.71 -5.58
CA ARG A 85 -5.52 -9.77 -7.03
C ARG A 85 -4.75 -8.67 -7.73
N VAL A 86 -4.21 -9.01 -8.90
CA VAL A 86 -3.43 -8.11 -9.75
C VAL A 86 -4.19 -7.90 -11.04
N TYR A 87 -4.58 -6.67 -11.29
CA TYR A 87 -5.34 -6.24 -12.45
C TYR A 87 -4.47 -5.40 -13.39
N LEU A 88 -4.83 -5.42 -14.66
CA LEU A 88 -4.19 -4.69 -15.74
C LEU A 88 -5.21 -3.80 -16.42
N SER A 89 -4.82 -2.56 -16.69
CA SER A 89 -5.47 -1.64 -17.62
C SER A 89 -4.41 -0.90 -18.43
N THR A 90 -4.81 -0.30 -19.56
CA THR A 90 -3.90 0.55 -20.33
C THR A 90 -4.56 1.87 -20.74
N PHE A 91 -3.76 2.92 -20.79
CA PHE A 91 -4.19 4.28 -21.09
C PHE A 91 -3.25 4.95 -22.09
N ASN A 92 -3.78 5.85 -22.90
CA ASN A 92 -3.04 6.66 -23.86
C ASN A 92 -2.47 7.94 -23.23
N ASP A 93 -2.74 8.19 -21.96
CA ASP A 93 -2.26 9.31 -21.17
C ASP A 93 -1.83 8.86 -19.76
N GLN A 94 -1.03 9.69 -19.09
CA GLN A 94 -0.51 9.39 -17.76
C GLN A 94 -1.59 9.48 -16.67
N ASP A 95 -2.60 10.33 -16.86
CA ASP A 95 -3.61 10.66 -15.85
C ASP A 95 -4.80 9.71 -15.86
N GLN A 96 -4.76 8.67 -16.71
CA GLN A 96 -5.79 7.61 -16.82
C GLN A 96 -7.16 8.14 -17.29
N ILE A 97 -7.16 9.23 -18.06
CA ILE A 97 -8.38 9.85 -18.57
C ILE A 97 -8.79 9.22 -19.91
N PHE A 98 -7.83 8.74 -20.69
CA PHE A 98 -8.02 8.19 -22.02
C PHE A 98 -7.60 6.72 -22.07
N PRO A 99 -8.52 5.77 -21.80
CA PRO A 99 -8.21 4.36 -21.91
C PRO A 99 -7.77 3.99 -23.33
N THR A 100 -6.93 2.95 -23.44
CA THR A 100 -6.62 2.36 -24.74
C THR A 100 -7.90 1.83 -25.37
N VAL A 101 -8.02 1.94 -26.69
CA VAL A 101 -9.19 1.48 -27.44
C VAL A 101 -8.81 0.39 -28.44
N ASP A 102 -9.80 -0.37 -28.88
CA ASP A 102 -9.67 -1.29 -30.02
C ASP A 102 -9.71 -0.55 -31.37
N ASN A 103 -9.55 -1.30 -32.47
CA ASN A 103 -9.61 -0.75 -33.84
C ASN A 103 -10.95 -0.08 -34.21
N ASN A 104 -12.03 -0.32 -33.45
CA ASN A 104 -13.34 0.29 -33.65
C ASN A 104 -13.58 1.49 -32.70
N GLY A 105 -12.62 1.81 -31.83
CA GLY A 105 -12.74 2.88 -30.84
C GLY A 105 -13.45 2.47 -29.55
N ASN A 106 -13.66 1.18 -29.30
CA ASN A 106 -14.21 0.71 -28.01
C ASN A 106 -13.10 0.67 -26.96
N GLU A 107 -13.38 1.15 -25.75
CA GLU A 107 -12.45 1.10 -24.63
C GLU A 107 -12.09 -0.35 -24.26
N LEU A 108 -10.80 -0.60 -24.02
CA LEU A 108 -10.34 -1.84 -23.45
C LEU A 108 -10.56 -1.82 -21.95
N GLY A 109 -11.27 -2.83 -21.44
CA GLY A 109 -11.57 -2.95 -20.01
C GLY A 109 -10.35 -3.38 -19.18
N GLU A 110 -10.50 -3.32 -17.87
CA GLU A 110 -9.56 -3.89 -16.92
C GLU A 110 -9.63 -5.43 -16.95
N GLU A 111 -8.46 -6.08 -16.92
CA GLU A 111 -8.33 -7.53 -16.95
C GLU A 111 -7.64 -8.05 -15.68
N LEU A 112 -8.12 -9.17 -15.13
CA LEU A 112 -7.46 -9.85 -14.01
C LEU A 112 -6.27 -10.67 -14.52
N LEU A 113 -5.04 -10.27 -14.16
CA LEU A 113 -3.82 -10.98 -14.55
C LEU A 113 -3.48 -12.14 -13.63
N ALA A 114 -3.60 -11.93 -12.32
CA ALA A 114 -3.17 -12.90 -11.32
C ALA A 114 -3.99 -12.81 -10.04
N THR A 115 -4.08 -13.95 -9.35
CA THR A 115 -4.56 -14.04 -7.98
C THR A 115 -3.46 -14.69 -7.15
N LEU A 116 -2.92 -13.94 -6.19
CA LEU A 116 -1.86 -14.36 -5.29
C LEU A 116 -2.53 -14.80 -3.98
N PRO A 117 -2.75 -16.12 -3.75
CA PRO A 117 -3.35 -16.59 -2.51
C PRO A 117 -2.43 -16.33 -1.33
N ALA A 118 -2.98 -16.11 -0.14
CA ALA A 118 -2.21 -15.85 1.09
C ALA A 118 -1.18 -16.95 1.41
N SER A 119 -1.39 -18.18 0.94
CA SER A 119 -0.43 -19.28 1.06
C SER A 119 0.88 -19.09 0.31
N GLU A 120 0.92 -18.19 -0.68
CA GLU A 120 2.13 -17.84 -1.44
C GLU A 120 2.93 -16.69 -0.80
N PHE A 121 2.42 -16.11 0.30
CA PHE A 121 3.12 -15.04 1.00
C PHE A 121 4.01 -15.61 2.10
N THR A 122 5.23 -15.07 2.18
CA THR A 122 6.20 -15.43 3.23
C THR A 122 6.58 -14.19 4.03
N PRO A 123 6.93 -14.33 5.32
CA PRO A 123 7.38 -13.20 6.13
C PRO A 123 8.54 -12.44 5.46
N SER A 124 8.42 -11.12 5.35
CA SER A 124 9.46 -10.25 4.80
C SER A 124 10.67 -10.18 5.74
N GLU A 125 11.86 -9.93 5.19
CA GLU A 125 13.06 -9.70 6.00
C GLU A 125 13.02 -8.36 6.75
N VAL A 126 12.21 -7.41 6.26
CA VAL A 126 12.19 -6.02 6.75
C VAL A 126 11.29 -5.85 7.97
N ASN A 127 10.03 -6.28 7.87
CA ASN A 127 9.02 -6.09 8.93
C ASN A 127 8.47 -7.41 9.47
N GLY A 128 8.82 -8.56 8.86
CA GLY A 128 8.28 -9.86 9.24
C GLY A 128 6.81 -10.07 8.85
N LEU A 129 6.22 -9.17 8.05
CA LEU A 129 4.83 -9.29 7.60
C LEU A 129 4.76 -10.11 6.29
N PRO A 130 3.59 -10.64 5.92
CA PRO A 130 3.41 -11.42 4.70
C PRO A 130 3.81 -10.63 3.45
N SER A 131 4.78 -11.14 2.69
CA SER A 131 5.28 -10.52 1.47
C SER A 131 5.31 -11.50 0.30
N ASN A 132 5.17 -10.96 -0.90
CA ASN A 132 5.22 -11.72 -2.15
C ASN A 132 5.84 -10.83 -3.24
N SER A 133 6.60 -11.46 -4.14
CA SER A 133 7.16 -10.79 -5.32
C SER A 133 6.47 -11.33 -6.57
N PHE A 134 6.04 -10.42 -7.43
CA PHE A 134 5.51 -10.76 -8.75
C PHE A 134 6.36 -10.16 -9.85
N SER A 135 6.37 -10.84 -11.00
CA SER A 135 7.06 -10.43 -12.21
C SER A 135 6.11 -10.63 -13.38
N ILE A 136 5.72 -9.54 -14.04
CA ILE A 136 4.80 -9.57 -15.17
C ILE A 136 5.60 -9.24 -16.44
N PRO A 137 5.78 -10.18 -17.37
CA PRO A 137 6.36 -9.87 -18.66
C PRO A 137 5.51 -8.81 -19.37
N THR A 138 6.14 -7.77 -19.90
CA THR A 138 5.45 -6.70 -20.64
C THR A 138 4.72 -7.22 -21.88
N GLN A 139 5.18 -8.34 -22.46
CA GLN A 139 4.48 -9.06 -23.52
C GLN A 139 3.04 -9.45 -23.13
N THR A 140 2.80 -9.73 -21.84
CA THR A 140 1.47 -10.05 -21.30
C THR A 140 0.45 -8.96 -21.59
N VAL A 141 0.88 -7.69 -21.69
CA VAL A 141 -0.01 -6.57 -22.00
C VAL A 141 -0.55 -6.67 -23.42
N ILE A 142 0.33 -6.99 -24.38
CA ILE A 142 -0.07 -7.18 -25.78
C ILE A 142 -0.95 -8.42 -25.91
N ASP A 143 -0.61 -9.49 -25.19
CA ASP A 143 -1.32 -10.76 -25.25
C ASP A 143 -2.75 -10.66 -24.67
N ASN A 144 -2.95 -9.85 -23.61
CA ASN A 144 -4.27 -9.59 -23.03
C ASN A 144 -5.11 -8.60 -23.86
N TYR A 145 -4.46 -7.73 -24.63
CA TYR A 145 -5.11 -6.72 -25.46
C TYR A 145 -4.72 -6.84 -26.94
N PRO A 146 -5.01 -7.98 -27.60
CA PRO A 146 -4.52 -8.27 -28.95
C PRO A 146 -5.11 -7.33 -30.02
N THR A 147 -6.23 -6.68 -29.74
CA THR A 147 -6.89 -5.71 -30.62
C THR A 147 -6.59 -4.26 -30.25
N GLY A 148 -5.75 -4.03 -29.24
CA GLY A 148 -5.49 -2.70 -28.70
C GLY A 148 -4.67 -1.82 -29.63
N VAL A 149 -5.11 -0.57 -29.76
CA VAL A 149 -4.42 0.48 -30.51
C VAL A 149 -3.58 1.30 -29.54
N PHE A 150 -2.35 0.84 -29.31
CA PHE A 150 -1.41 1.45 -28.38
C PHE A 150 -0.73 2.71 -28.95
N THR A 151 -0.74 3.81 -28.19
CA THR A 151 0.07 5.00 -28.48
C THR A 151 1.52 4.83 -28.04
N ILE A 152 2.41 5.74 -28.45
CA ILE A 152 3.78 5.80 -27.95
C ILE A 152 4.00 7.16 -27.27
N PRO A 153 4.15 7.20 -25.93
CA PRO A 153 4.00 6.07 -25.01
C PRO A 153 2.54 5.64 -24.82
N THR A 154 2.35 4.41 -24.39
CA THR A 154 1.15 3.92 -23.69
C THR A 154 1.50 3.86 -22.20
N PHE A 155 0.50 3.93 -21.33
CA PHE A 155 0.66 3.76 -19.89
C PHE A 155 0.00 2.47 -19.45
N ILE A 156 0.76 1.59 -18.80
CA ILE A 156 0.24 0.38 -18.15
C ILE A 156 -0.14 0.75 -16.72
N TYR A 157 -1.37 0.44 -16.35
CA TYR A 157 -1.87 0.57 -15.00
C TYR A 157 -2.04 -0.82 -14.38
N ILE A 158 -1.22 -1.12 -13.37
CA ILE A 158 -1.37 -2.33 -12.57
C ILE A 158 -2.12 -1.94 -11.30
N ARG A 159 -3.32 -2.46 -11.07
CA ARG A 159 -4.08 -2.25 -9.82
C ARG A 159 -4.01 -3.50 -8.96
N LEU A 160 -3.89 -3.30 -7.66
CA LEU A 160 -3.89 -4.34 -6.64
C LEU A 160 -5.19 -4.26 -5.85
N GLU A 161 -5.68 -5.43 -5.48
CA GLU A 161 -6.87 -5.57 -4.65
C GLU A 161 -6.61 -6.61 -3.56
N LEU A 162 -6.75 -6.21 -2.30
CA LEU A 162 -6.55 -7.06 -1.13
C LEU A 162 -7.90 -7.54 -0.62
N GLN A 163 -8.11 -8.85 -0.53
CA GLN A 163 -9.31 -9.42 0.06
C GLN A 163 -9.03 -10.05 1.44
N LEU A 164 -9.89 -9.73 2.42
CA LEU A 164 -9.89 -10.32 3.76
C LEU A 164 -10.85 -11.51 3.86
N ALA A 165 -10.60 -12.42 4.82
CA ALA A 165 -11.46 -13.57 5.08
C ALA A 165 -12.89 -13.19 5.52
N ASP A 166 -13.10 -11.98 6.03
CA ASP A 166 -14.42 -11.45 6.39
C ASP A 166 -15.19 -10.85 5.20
N GLY A 167 -14.61 -10.90 3.99
CA GLY A 167 -15.21 -10.42 2.75
C GLY A 167 -14.95 -8.94 2.44
N ARG A 168 -14.24 -8.20 3.30
CA ARG A 168 -13.80 -6.84 2.97
C ARG A 168 -12.73 -6.86 1.88
N VAL A 169 -12.79 -5.85 1.02
CA VAL A 169 -11.89 -5.69 -0.13
C VAL A 169 -11.29 -4.29 -0.08
N PHE A 170 -9.97 -4.18 -0.22
CA PHE A 170 -9.24 -2.91 -0.24
C PHE A 170 -8.54 -2.70 -1.59
N THR A 171 -8.62 -1.51 -2.14
CA THR A 171 -8.04 -1.12 -3.42
C THR A 171 -7.75 0.40 -3.45
N ASP A 172 -7.27 0.91 -4.57
CA ASP A 172 -6.88 2.32 -4.79
C ASP A 172 -8.01 3.35 -4.54
N THR A 173 -9.27 2.93 -4.60
CA THR A 173 -10.44 3.82 -4.43
C THR A 173 -11.02 3.88 -3.02
N ASN A 174 -10.61 3.00 -2.10
CA ASN A 174 -11.18 2.91 -0.75
C ASN A 174 -10.14 3.02 0.38
N VAL A 175 -9.09 3.79 0.12
CA VAL A 175 -8.00 4.08 1.05
C VAL A 175 -8.23 5.35 1.88
N GLY A 176 -7.82 5.31 3.14
CA GLY A 176 -7.75 6.49 3.98
C GLY A 176 -6.66 7.47 3.52
N PRO A 177 -6.74 8.78 3.87
CA PRO A 177 -5.80 9.79 3.39
C PRO A 177 -4.32 9.46 3.62
N THR A 178 -3.99 8.85 4.76
CA THR A 178 -2.61 8.46 5.12
C THR A 178 -2.01 7.41 4.18
N VAL A 179 -2.84 6.55 3.60
CA VAL A 179 -2.45 5.56 2.60
C VAL A 179 -2.47 6.20 1.20
N ALA A 180 -3.51 7.00 0.91
CA ALA A 180 -3.68 7.67 -0.38
C ALA A 180 -2.57 8.70 -0.71
N THR A 181 -2.01 9.40 0.29
CA THR A 181 -1.08 10.53 0.06
C THR A 181 0.39 10.21 0.36
N GLY A 182 0.78 8.94 0.49
CA GLY A 182 2.17 8.47 0.33
C GLY A 182 3.24 8.96 1.32
N ASN A 183 2.94 9.78 2.33
CA ASN A 183 3.99 10.31 3.23
C ASN A 183 4.51 9.29 4.26
N TYR A 184 3.78 8.20 4.52
CA TYR A 184 4.15 7.21 5.54
C TYR A 184 4.27 5.77 5.01
N PHE A 185 3.62 5.46 3.89
CA PHE A 185 3.66 4.13 3.27
C PHE A 185 3.69 4.31 1.74
N ASP A 186 4.70 3.76 1.06
CA ASP A 186 4.76 3.65 -0.40
C ASP A 186 3.68 2.65 -0.88
N SER A 187 2.42 3.05 -0.79
CA SER A 187 1.24 2.19 -0.79
C SER A 187 0.22 2.70 -1.81
N PRO A 188 0.39 2.47 -3.12
CA PRO A 188 -0.55 3.04 -4.05
C PRO A 188 -1.73 2.12 -4.32
N PHE A 189 -1.70 0.84 -3.90
CA PHE A 189 -2.56 -0.19 -4.50
C PHE A 189 -2.50 -0.21 -6.04
N PHE A 190 -1.55 0.50 -6.67
CA PHE A 190 -1.39 0.55 -8.10
C PHE A 190 0.04 0.92 -8.51
N TYR A 191 0.38 0.64 -9.77
CA TYR A 191 1.60 1.12 -10.42
C TYR A 191 1.23 1.68 -11.79
N ASN A 192 1.77 2.85 -12.11
CA ASN A 192 1.63 3.46 -13.43
C ASN A 192 2.97 3.43 -14.16
N ILE A 193 3.04 2.71 -15.27
CA ILE A 193 4.28 2.35 -15.97
C ILE A 193 4.25 2.90 -17.39
N ILE A 194 5.30 3.61 -17.79
CA ILE A 194 5.49 4.05 -19.17
C ILE A 194 5.84 2.82 -20.02
N PHE A 195 5.06 2.58 -21.07
CA PHE A 195 5.19 1.44 -21.95
C PHE A 195 5.46 1.85 -23.40
N LEU A 196 6.47 1.21 -23.97
CA LEU A 196 6.90 1.34 -25.35
C LEU A 196 6.68 -0.02 -26.02
N ASN A 197 5.76 -0.09 -26.96
CA ASN A 197 5.29 -1.35 -27.56
C ASN A 197 6.24 -1.97 -28.61
N PHE A 198 7.54 -1.70 -28.53
CA PHE A 198 8.55 -2.14 -29.51
C PHE A 198 9.75 -2.85 -28.91
#